data_AF-A0A1Y4DHN7-F1
#
_entry.id   AF-A0A1Y4DHN7-F1
#
_cell.length_a   1.000
_cell.length_b   1.000
_cell.length_c   1.000
_cell.angle_alpha   90.00
_cell.angle_beta   90.00
_cell.angle_gamma   90.00
#
_symmetry.space_group_name_H-M   'P 1'
#
loop_
_entity.id
_entity.type
_entity.pdbx_description
1 polymer ?
#
loop_
_entity_poly.entity_id
_entity_poly.type
_entity_poly.pdbx_seq_one_letter_code
_entity_poly.pdbx_strand_id
1 'polypeptide(L)'
;MGEKDDRTVRMRPEDLPGVDPDATRLAGPDPDETRVDATRVVRRVPPVDAEPTTLLTGRDGIDALSDPYFSPAAPEDLTTARPVVAIESPVESLPKRKRRMPRWAVALLVVLAVAAAAGAAYLTYANELWGGRTVPQVVGMAEEDARAELERAGFAVEVEYRAGDGDYGTVLSCDPAEGQRADPSAGVTLVVAGERTVPAVVGLSEEGATQALYDAGAANVQVTRLNSDEPAGTVLAVDPAEGSAFVSADPITLTVAQPFSVPDLEGMAADEALAALEEAGLTGTVSYVESDAQKNTVVGSDPAPGTEVAGGASVTLSVASPYPSAPMRLLEYFDLEPEALASYLAEEGFTLRYGATYPSSGNAYAIFAGPQGESLQIGDYPESASGGRDDGSGGANMLEQGAGVGGVRYAFSTATLPSGGGSESEAGVRAVMEACGFEGLLDICTQDEVMARVGATGDWHFVCGYGEQDGYTWVVRIGGHGSTTGVVAMVAPTSHFSGQDLSKFDGSVCEFAAYVDLFTG
;
A
#
# COMPACT_ATOMS: atom_id res chain seq x y z
N MET A 1 16.67 -0.65 56.00
CA MET A 1 16.66 0.66 56.66
C MET A 1 17.45 1.60 55.76
N GLY A 2 16.77 2.23 54.80
CA GLY A 2 16.83 3.68 54.55
C GLY A 2 17.93 3.99 53.53
N GLU A 3 17.78 4.76 52.46
CA GLU A 3 16.84 5.83 52.16
C GLU A 3 16.83 6.02 50.62
N LYS A 4 15.66 6.27 50.03
CA LYS A 4 15.49 6.71 48.63
C LYS A 4 15.58 8.24 48.62
N ASP A 5 16.37 8.81 47.71
CA ASP A 5 16.37 10.26 47.44
C ASP A 5 15.44 10.54 46.24
N ASP A 6 14.36 11.27 46.53
CA ASP A 6 13.30 11.71 45.61
C ASP A 6 13.59 13.18 45.25
N ARG A 7 13.88 13.46 43.97
CA ARG A 7 14.03 14.84 43.48
C ARG A 7 12.93 15.17 42.49
N THR A 8 11.95 15.87 43.02
CA THR A 8 10.90 16.60 42.31
C THR A 8 11.48 17.88 41.69
N VAL A 9 11.35 18.04 40.37
CA VAL A 9 11.57 19.32 39.67
C VAL A 9 10.20 19.81 39.19
N ARG A 10 9.76 20.94 39.76
CA ARG A 10 8.62 21.73 39.29
C ARG A 10 9.05 22.54 38.07
N MET A 11 8.31 22.44 36.97
CA MET A 11 8.30 23.48 35.92
C MET A 11 6.99 24.25 35.95
N ARG A 12 7.08 25.56 35.69
CA ARG A 12 5.99 26.54 35.61
C ARG A 12 5.56 26.76 34.15
N PRO A 13 4.37 27.33 33.90
CA PRO A 13 3.61 27.16 32.67
C PRO A 13 3.67 28.37 31.75
N GLU A 14 4.32 28.26 30.61
CA GLU A 14 4.22 29.20 29.49
C GLU A 14 4.58 28.40 28.21
N ASP A 15 4.00 28.74 27.06
CA ASP A 15 4.18 28.13 25.71
C ASP A 15 3.09 27.13 25.24
N LEU A 16 1.87 27.65 25.12
CA LEU A 16 0.82 27.15 24.23
C LEU A 16 0.85 27.93 22.90
N PRO A 17 0.78 27.30 21.72
CA PRO A 17 0.37 28.00 20.50
C PRO A 17 -1.16 28.09 20.41
N GLY A 18 -1.61 29.29 20.01
CA GLY A 18 -2.97 29.82 20.19
C GLY A 18 -4.07 29.17 19.34
N VAL A 19 -5.25 29.13 19.96
CA VAL A 19 -6.56 28.92 19.33
C VAL A 19 -7.08 30.30 18.93
N ASP A 20 -7.44 30.48 17.67
CA ASP A 20 -8.18 31.65 17.17
C ASP A 20 -9.69 31.46 17.40
N PRO A 21 -10.35 32.31 18.20
CA PRO A 21 -11.80 32.35 18.29
C PRO A 21 -12.37 33.55 17.50
N ASP A 22 -13.38 33.26 16.68
CA ASP A 22 -14.30 34.21 16.01
C ASP A 22 -13.84 34.86 14.69
N ALA A 23 -13.87 34.08 13.61
CA ALA A 23 -14.40 34.55 12.32
C ALA A 23 -15.74 33.87 12.04
N THR A 24 -16.81 34.64 12.18
CA THR A 24 -18.21 34.21 12.26
C THR A 24 -18.88 34.11 10.88
N ARG A 25 -19.55 32.96 10.65
CA ARG A 25 -20.79 32.68 9.87
C ARG A 25 -21.06 33.38 8.53
N LEU A 26 -21.44 32.59 7.51
CA LEU A 26 -22.84 32.40 7.08
C LEU A 26 -22.96 31.41 5.90
N ALA A 27 -24.10 30.70 5.89
CA ALA A 27 -24.71 29.94 4.79
C ALA A 27 -24.19 28.52 4.49
N GLY A 28 -24.96 27.51 4.92
CA GLY A 28 -25.21 26.32 4.11
C GLY A 28 -26.56 26.45 3.39
N PRO A 29 -27.12 25.38 2.82
CA PRO A 29 -26.47 24.18 2.32
C PRO A 29 -26.86 23.86 0.84
N ASP A 30 -26.25 22.79 0.35
CA ASP A 30 -26.72 21.89 -0.72
C ASP A 30 -26.37 22.15 -2.21
N PRO A 31 -26.26 21.04 -2.99
CA PRO A 31 -25.63 20.96 -4.30
C PRO A 31 -26.65 21.06 -5.43
N ASP A 32 -26.14 21.37 -6.61
CA ASP A 32 -26.87 21.40 -7.88
C ASP A 32 -25.88 20.87 -8.93
N GLU A 33 -26.24 20.18 -9.99
CA GLU A 33 -27.47 19.51 -10.42
C GLU A 33 -27.07 18.96 -11.81
N THR A 34 -27.59 17.82 -12.20
CA THR A 34 -28.09 17.69 -13.58
C THR A 34 -29.44 16.97 -13.54
N ARG A 35 -30.50 17.78 -13.42
CA ARG A 35 -31.67 17.88 -14.31
C ARG A 35 -32.00 16.59 -15.11
N VAL A 36 -33.21 16.01 -15.04
CA VAL A 36 -34.43 16.54 -15.69
C VAL A 36 -35.73 16.10 -14.98
N ASP A 37 -36.46 17.13 -14.54
CA ASP A 37 -37.89 17.47 -14.66
C ASP A 37 -39.03 16.43 -14.50
N ALA A 38 -40.05 16.91 -13.81
CA ALA A 38 -41.14 16.22 -13.16
C ALA A 38 -42.33 15.90 -14.09
N THR A 39 -43.24 15.01 -13.64
CA THR A 39 -44.56 15.40 -13.11
C THR A 39 -45.32 14.18 -12.56
N ARG A 40 -45.53 14.18 -11.24
CA ARG A 40 -46.69 13.73 -10.42
C ARG A 40 -47.81 12.92 -11.13
N VAL A 41 -48.26 11.82 -10.49
CA VAL A 41 -49.66 11.56 -10.05
C VAL A 41 -49.83 10.14 -9.43
N VAL A 42 -50.25 10.14 -8.16
CA VAL A 42 -51.32 9.33 -7.51
C VAL A 42 -51.36 7.79 -7.69
N ARG A 43 -51.13 7.11 -6.55
CA ARG A 43 -52.00 6.12 -5.85
C ARG A 43 -52.82 5.08 -6.68
N ARG A 44 -52.72 3.85 -6.15
CA ARG A 44 -53.64 2.69 -6.19
C ARG A 44 -53.46 1.69 -7.34
N VAL A 45 -53.12 0.47 -6.91
CA VAL A 45 -53.76 -0.83 -7.20
C VAL A 45 -54.62 -0.88 -8.47
N PRO A 46 -54.42 -1.90 -9.32
CA PRO A 46 -55.52 -2.44 -10.08
C PRO A 46 -55.80 -3.92 -9.77
N PRO A 47 -57.02 -4.37 -10.11
CA PRO A 47 -57.58 -5.63 -9.68
C PRO A 47 -57.50 -6.71 -10.75
N VAL A 48 -57.73 -7.94 -10.31
CA VAL A 48 -58.18 -9.06 -11.14
C VAL A 48 -59.67 -8.85 -11.39
N ASP A 49 -60.10 -8.84 -12.66
CA ASP A 49 -61.27 -9.59 -13.16
C ASP A 49 -61.63 -9.24 -14.62
N ALA A 50 -61.82 -10.31 -15.39
CA ALA A 50 -62.87 -10.55 -16.40
C ALA A 50 -62.88 -9.88 -17.80
N GLU A 51 -63.26 -10.75 -18.76
CA GLU A 51 -64.01 -10.53 -20.03
C GLU A 51 -63.25 -10.11 -21.32
N PRO A 52 -63.87 -10.14 -22.52
CA PRO A 52 -64.45 -11.30 -23.24
C PRO A 52 -64.08 -11.34 -24.76
N THR A 53 -64.47 -12.44 -25.41
CA THR A 53 -64.92 -12.66 -26.82
C THR A 53 -64.35 -11.86 -28.03
N THR A 54 -64.34 -12.60 -29.16
CA THR A 54 -64.38 -12.18 -30.59
C THR A 54 -63.00 -11.85 -31.21
N LEU A 55 -62.56 -12.33 -32.40
CA LEU A 55 -63.17 -12.60 -33.70
C LEU A 55 -62.31 -13.60 -34.49
N LEU A 56 -62.93 -14.49 -35.27
CA LEU A 56 -62.32 -15.05 -36.48
C LEU A 56 -63.39 -15.12 -37.58
N THR A 57 -63.35 -14.10 -38.43
CA THR A 57 -63.86 -14.08 -39.81
C THR A 57 -63.00 -15.04 -40.67
N GLY A 58 -63.47 -15.80 -41.65
CA GLY A 58 -64.76 -15.95 -42.30
C GLY A 58 -64.63 -16.79 -43.58
N ARG A 59 -65.74 -16.85 -44.33
CA ARG A 59 -65.94 -17.44 -45.69
C ARG A 59 -65.94 -18.97 -45.77
N ASP A 60 -66.83 -19.65 -46.49
CA ASP A 60 -67.86 -19.33 -47.49
C ASP A 60 -69.05 -20.31 -47.30
N GLY A 61 -70.29 -19.94 -47.58
CA GLY A 61 -70.95 -20.42 -48.80
C GLY A 61 -72.23 -21.19 -48.49
N ILE A 62 -73.37 -20.50 -48.60
CA ILE A 62 -74.69 -20.97 -49.04
C ILE A 62 -74.73 -22.39 -49.64
N ASP A 63 -75.57 -23.26 -49.07
CA ASP A 63 -76.61 -23.97 -49.84
C ASP A 63 -77.65 -24.62 -48.91
N ALA A 64 -78.90 -24.20 -49.13
CA ALA A 64 -80.07 -24.92 -48.67
C ALA A 64 -80.36 -26.02 -49.69
N LEU A 65 -80.54 -27.26 -49.25
CA LEU A 65 -81.62 -28.18 -49.64
C LEU A 65 -81.34 -29.59 -49.07
N SER A 66 -82.41 -30.36 -48.98
CA SER A 66 -82.43 -31.84 -48.91
C SER A 66 -82.00 -32.51 -47.61
N ASP A 67 -82.95 -32.50 -46.68
CA ASP A 67 -83.38 -33.73 -45.99
C ASP A 67 -83.47 -34.90 -46.99
N PRO A 68 -82.89 -36.06 -46.66
CA PRO A 68 -83.77 -37.21 -46.51
C PRO A 68 -83.22 -38.19 -45.46
N TYR A 69 -83.66 -38.11 -44.22
CA TYR A 69 -83.95 -39.31 -43.39
C TYR A 69 -84.80 -38.93 -42.18
N PHE A 70 -85.82 -38.09 -42.41
CA PHE A 70 -87.04 -38.11 -41.62
C PHE A 70 -88.09 -38.92 -42.38
N SER A 71 -88.47 -40.07 -41.84
CA SER A 71 -89.71 -40.75 -42.23
C SER A 71 -90.42 -41.27 -40.98
N PRO A 72 -91.76 -41.14 -40.89
CA PRO A 72 -92.49 -41.02 -39.64
C PRO A 72 -93.25 -42.29 -39.24
N ALA A 73 -93.61 -42.31 -37.96
CA ALA A 73 -94.67 -43.04 -37.26
C ALA A 73 -95.39 -44.24 -37.92
N ALA A 74 -95.45 -45.35 -37.16
CA ALA A 74 -96.66 -46.17 -37.05
C ALA A 74 -96.82 -46.64 -35.59
N PRO A 75 -97.99 -46.41 -34.95
CA PRO A 75 -98.27 -46.79 -33.58
C PRO A 75 -99.18 -48.03 -33.52
N GLU A 76 -98.62 -49.21 -33.26
CA GLU A 76 -99.42 -50.40 -32.93
C GLU A 76 -98.71 -51.23 -31.85
N ASP A 77 -99.21 -51.13 -30.61
CA ASP A 77 -99.39 -52.23 -29.64
C ASP A 77 -99.48 -51.69 -28.20
N LEU A 78 -100.59 -50.99 -27.94
CA LEU A 78 -101.13 -50.76 -26.60
C LEU A 78 -102.45 -51.53 -26.47
N THR A 79 -102.42 -52.86 -26.53
CA THR A 79 -103.58 -53.69 -26.14
C THR A 79 -103.15 -55.07 -25.65
N THR A 80 -102.86 -55.21 -24.36
CA THR A 80 -103.28 -56.42 -23.63
C THR A 80 -103.58 -56.05 -22.17
N ALA A 81 -104.85 -55.82 -21.89
CA ALA A 81 -105.37 -55.72 -20.54
C ALA A 81 -105.28 -57.09 -19.84
N ARG A 82 -104.62 -57.14 -18.69
CA ARG A 82 -104.79 -58.24 -17.72
C ARG A 82 -105.73 -57.75 -16.62
N PRO A 83 -106.76 -58.52 -16.23
CA PRO A 83 -107.69 -58.10 -15.19
C PRO A 83 -107.00 -58.06 -13.82
N VAL A 84 -107.32 -57.03 -13.05
CA VAL A 84 -107.02 -56.90 -11.63
C VAL A 84 -107.74 -58.02 -10.88
N VAL A 85 -106.98 -58.92 -10.24
CA VAL A 85 -107.51 -59.84 -9.24
C VAL A 85 -107.46 -59.12 -7.91
N ALA A 86 -108.63 -58.70 -7.43
CA ALA A 86 -108.84 -58.30 -6.05
C ALA A 86 -108.74 -59.54 -5.15
N ILE A 87 -107.81 -59.53 -4.19
CA ILE A 87 -107.82 -60.45 -3.07
C ILE A 87 -108.18 -59.63 -1.84
N GLU A 88 -109.39 -59.86 -1.34
CA GLU A 88 -109.86 -59.36 -0.05
C GLU A 88 -108.94 -59.86 1.06
N SER A 89 -108.39 -58.90 1.80
CA SER A 89 -107.70 -59.14 3.07
C SER A 89 -108.71 -59.55 4.14
N PRO A 90 -108.53 -60.69 4.85
CA PRO A 90 -109.21 -60.91 6.10
C PRO A 90 -108.41 -60.22 7.22
N VAL A 91 -109.12 -59.33 7.89
CA VAL A 91 -108.77 -58.64 9.14
C VAL A 91 -108.37 -59.65 10.22
N GLU A 92 -107.26 -59.39 10.93
CA GLU A 92 -107.15 -59.77 12.33
C GLU A 92 -106.51 -58.64 13.14
N SER A 93 -107.38 -57.89 13.82
CA SER A 93 -107.04 -56.80 14.72
C SER A 93 -106.48 -57.36 16.04
N LEU A 94 -105.17 -57.24 16.26
CA LEU A 94 -104.56 -57.49 17.57
C LEU A 94 -104.77 -56.32 18.53
N PRO A 95 -105.02 -56.59 19.83
CA PRO A 95 -105.57 -55.62 20.76
C PRO A 95 -104.56 -54.57 21.22
N LYS A 96 -105.10 -53.35 21.33
CA LYS A 96 -104.47 -52.15 21.89
C LYS A 96 -104.21 -52.34 23.40
N ARG A 97 -102.94 -52.42 23.84
CA ARG A 97 -102.59 -52.06 25.24
C ARG A 97 -101.22 -51.37 25.39
N LYS A 98 -101.34 -50.06 25.61
CA LYS A 98 -100.42 -49.02 26.09
C LYS A 98 -99.31 -49.48 27.08
N ARG A 99 -98.05 -49.20 26.72
CA ARG A 99 -97.06 -48.61 27.65
C ARG A 99 -96.04 -47.79 26.86
N ARG A 100 -96.37 -46.51 26.62
CA ARG A 100 -95.41 -45.54 26.05
C ARG A 100 -94.28 -45.37 27.07
N MET A 101 -93.03 -45.69 26.70
CA MET A 101 -91.91 -45.05 27.36
C MET A 101 -92.08 -43.54 27.18
N PRO A 102 -91.98 -42.75 28.25
CA PRO A 102 -92.22 -41.33 28.10
C PRO A 102 -91.17 -40.77 27.13
N ARG A 103 -91.55 -39.82 26.28
CA ARG A 103 -90.67 -39.28 25.23
C ARG A 103 -89.30 -38.83 25.77
N TRP A 104 -89.23 -38.46 27.06
CA TRP A 104 -87.97 -38.14 27.75
C TRP A 104 -87.02 -39.33 27.92
N ALA A 105 -87.51 -40.58 28.07
CA ALA A 105 -86.66 -41.76 28.22
C ALA A 105 -86.01 -42.18 26.89
N VAL A 106 -86.73 -42.04 25.77
CA VAL A 106 -86.16 -42.23 24.42
C VAL A 106 -85.17 -41.11 24.11
N ALA A 107 -85.49 -39.86 24.45
CA ALA A 107 -84.55 -38.74 24.31
C ALA A 107 -83.28 -38.94 25.16
N LEU A 108 -83.40 -39.42 26.40
CA LEU A 108 -82.25 -39.74 27.27
C LEU A 108 -81.37 -40.84 26.67
N LEU A 109 -81.97 -41.88 26.10
CA LEU A 109 -81.25 -43.00 25.47
C LEU A 109 -80.51 -42.54 24.20
N VAL A 110 -81.12 -41.66 23.40
CA VAL A 110 -80.47 -41.03 22.24
C VAL A 110 -79.33 -40.12 22.69
N VAL A 111 -79.51 -39.31 23.74
CA VAL A 111 -78.43 -38.48 24.30
C VAL A 111 -77.29 -39.33 24.84
N LEU A 112 -77.58 -40.43 25.53
CA LEU A 112 -76.56 -41.39 25.99
C LEU A 112 -75.85 -42.09 24.84
N ALA A 113 -76.56 -42.46 23.77
CA ALA A 113 -75.95 -43.06 22.58
C ALA A 113 -75.08 -42.05 21.82
N VAL A 114 -75.51 -40.79 21.71
CA VAL A 114 -74.70 -39.70 21.13
C VAL A 114 -73.51 -39.39 22.03
N ALA A 115 -73.66 -39.37 23.35
CA ALA A 115 -72.55 -39.18 24.28
C ALA A 115 -71.57 -40.36 24.26
N ALA A 116 -72.05 -41.59 24.10
CA ALA A 116 -71.21 -42.78 23.94
C ALA A 116 -70.51 -42.80 22.58
N ALA A 117 -71.20 -42.39 21.50
CA ALA A 117 -70.59 -42.26 20.17
C ALA A 117 -69.58 -41.10 20.13
N ALA A 118 -69.88 -39.97 20.76
CA ALA A 118 -68.95 -38.85 20.91
C ALA A 118 -67.77 -39.22 21.83
N GLY A 119 -68.00 -39.96 22.90
CA GLY A 119 -66.97 -40.48 23.78
C GLY A 119 -66.09 -41.53 23.09
N ALA A 120 -66.69 -42.43 22.30
CA ALA A 120 -65.96 -43.40 21.48
C ALA A 120 -65.18 -42.69 20.36
N ALA A 121 -65.78 -41.72 19.67
CA ALA A 121 -65.09 -40.91 18.67
C ALA A 121 -63.95 -40.09 19.28
N TYR A 122 -64.13 -39.52 20.47
CA TYR A 122 -63.08 -38.84 21.21
C TYR A 122 -61.97 -39.81 21.62
N LEU A 123 -62.30 -40.99 22.14
CA LEU A 123 -61.33 -42.01 22.53
C LEU A 123 -60.58 -42.58 21.33
N THR A 124 -61.25 -42.84 20.20
CA THR A 124 -60.60 -43.33 18.98
C THR A 124 -59.78 -42.25 18.27
N TYR A 125 -60.23 -41.00 18.33
CA TYR A 125 -59.47 -39.84 17.87
C TYR A 125 -58.24 -39.58 18.75
N ALA A 126 -58.38 -39.64 20.07
CA ALA A 126 -57.30 -39.46 21.04
C ALA A 126 -56.26 -40.59 20.98
N ASN A 127 -56.69 -41.82 20.69
CA ASN A 127 -55.81 -42.96 20.48
C ASN A 127 -55.21 -43.04 19.06
N GLU A 128 -55.30 -41.97 18.27
CA GLU A 128 -54.71 -41.84 16.93
C GLU A 128 -55.10 -42.98 15.95
N LEU A 129 -56.26 -43.62 16.16
CA LEU A 129 -56.71 -44.75 15.33
C LEU A 129 -57.16 -44.30 13.91
N TRP A 130 -57.48 -43.01 13.74
CA TRP A 130 -57.94 -42.39 12.49
C TRP A 130 -57.46 -40.93 12.43
N GLY A 131 -56.94 -40.46 11.28
CA GLY A 131 -56.65 -39.03 11.03
C GLY A 131 -55.18 -38.56 11.20
N GLY A 132 -54.19 -39.42 10.91
CA GLY A 132 -52.76 -39.06 10.93
C GLY A 132 -52.08 -39.18 12.30
N ARG A 133 -50.76 -38.97 12.36
CA ARG A 133 -49.97 -38.93 13.60
C ARG A 133 -49.67 -37.49 13.98
N THR A 134 -49.46 -37.24 15.26
CA THR A 134 -49.08 -35.91 15.77
C THR A 134 -47.58 -35.70 15.59
N VAL A 135 -47.18 -34.57 14.98
CA VAL A 135 -45.76 -34.20 14.82
C VAL A 135 -45.17 -33.89 16.20
N PRO A 136 -44.14 -34.63 16.67
CA PRO A 136 -43.45 -34.36 17.93
C PRO A 136 -42.82 -32.96 17.96
N GLN A 137 -42.54 -32.46 19.17
CA GLN A 137 -41.82 -31.21 19.37
C GLN A 137 -40.35 -31.45 19.04
N VAL A 138 -39.88 -30.86 17.93
CA VAL A 138 -38.52 -31.08 17.41
C VAL A 138 -37.77 -29.77 17.13
N VAL A 139 -38.46 -28.62 17.21
CA VAL A 139 -37.82 -27.31 17.08
C VAL A 139 -36.90 -27.08 18.29
N GLY A 140 -35.67 -26.65 18.04
CA GLY A 140 -34.65 -26.49 19.09
C GLY A 140 -33.90 -27.78 19.47
N MET A 141 -34.20 -28.93 18.84
CA MET A 141 -33.41 -30.16 18.98
C MET A 141 -32.26 -30.22 17.97
N ALA A 142 -31.22 -30.99 18.30
CA ALA A 142 -30.19 -31.35 17.34
C ALA A 142 -30.79 -32.18 16.19
N GLU A 143 -30.29 -31.99 14.96
CA GLU A 143 -30.81 -32.63 13.75
C GLU A 143 -30.92 -34.16 13.90
N GLU A 144 -29.89 -34.79 14.46
CA GLU A 144 -29.85 -36.25 14.67
C GLU A 144 -30.98 -36.72 15.62
N ASP A 145 -31.18 -35.99 16.72
CA ASP A 145 -32.23 -36.29 17.71
C ASP A 145 -33.63 -36.02 17.15
N ALA A 146 -33.81 -34.89 16.45
CA ALA A 146 -35.07 -34.52 15.81
C ALA A 146 -35.48 -35.53 14.74
N ARG A 147 -34.52 -35.97 13.91
CA ARG A 147 -34.72 -37.01 12.90
C ARG A 147 -35.12 -38.33 13.55
N ALA A 148 -34.39 -38.77 14.57
CA ALA A 148 -34.70 -40.00 15.28
C ALA A 148 -36.09 -39.97 15.97
N GLU A 149 -36.50 -38.81 16.48
CA GLU A 149 -37.83 -38.60 17.06
C GLU A 149 -38.94 -38.70 16.02
N LEU A 150 -38.77 -38.06 14.86
CA LEU A 150 -39.74 -38.10 13.77
C LEU A 150 -39.83 -39.48 13.10
N GLU A 151 -38.70 -40.15 12.88
CA GLU A 151 -38.65 -41.49 12.30
C GLU A 151 -39.30 -42.52 13.25
N ARG A 152 -39.07 -42.40 14.56
CA ARG A 152 -39.76 -43.23 15.57
C ARG A 152 -41.25 -42.93 15.63
N ALA A 153 -41.64 -41.68 15.41
CA ALA A 153 -43.03 -41.29 15.20
C ALA A 153 -43.56 -41.71 13.81
N GLY A 154 -42.75 -42.32 12.95
CA GLY A 154 -43.13 -42.93 11.67
C GLY A 154 -43.25 -41.96 10.50
N PHE A 155 -42.74 -40.74 10.63
CA PHE A 155 -42.67 -39.76 9.53
C PHE A 155 -41.43 -39.99 8.67
N ALA A 156 -41.55 -39.76 7.36
CA ALA A 156 -40.38 -39.55 6.50
C ALA A 156 -39.83 -38.14 6.75
N VAL A 157 -38.50 -37.99 6.86
CA VAL A 157 -37.86 -36.70 7.18
C VAL A 157 -37.08 -36.21 5.97
N GLU A 158 -37.37 -34.98 5.53
CA GLU A 158 -36.56 -34.22 4.58
C GLU A 158 -35.88 -33.08 5.33
N VAL A 159 -34.61 -32.80 5.04
CA VAL A 159 -33.84 -31.77 5.73
C VAL A 159 -33.38 -30.72 4.74
N GLU A 160 -33.75 -29.46 4.99
CA GLU A 160 -33.26 -28.28 4.30
C GLU A 160 -32.35 -27.48 5.23
N TYR A 161 -31.18 -27.10 4.74
CA TYR A 161 -30.26 -26.23 5.50
C TYR A 161 -30.50 -24.78 5.14
N ARG A 162 -30.63 -23.94 6.16
CA ARG A 162 -30.67 -22.48 6.02
C ARG A 162 -29.47 -21.87 6.72
N ALA A 163 -28.61 -21.19 5.96
CA ALA A 163 -27.46 -20.47 6.50
C ALA A 163 -27.89 -19.48 7.60
N GLY A 164 -27.23 -19.57 8.76
CA GLY A 164 -27.52 -18.73 9.93
C GLY A 164 -26.27 -18.36 10.72
N ASP A 165 -26.44 -17.57 11.78
CA ASP A 165 -25.35 -17.05 12.63
C ASP A 165 -25.18 -17.81 13.96
N GLY A 166 -25.90 -18.91 14.15
CA GLY A 166 -25.89 -19.67 15.40
C GLY A 166 -26.80 -20.89 15.38
N ASP A 167 -26.77 -21.66 16.48
CA ASP A 167 -27.52 -22.90 16.69
C ASP A 167 -27.30 -23.95 15.59
N TYR A 168 -26.09 -24.04 15.04
CA TYR A 168 -25.76 -24.97 13.94
C TYR A 168 -26.14 -26.41 14.26
N GLY A 169 -26.74 -27.08 13.27
CA GLY A 169 -27.26 -28.43 13.47
C GLY A 169 -28.52 -28.48 14.34
N THR A 170 -29.11 -27.34 14.71
CA THR A 170 -30.39 -27.27 15.43
C THR A 170 -31.53 -26.99 14.45
N VAL A 171 -32.67 -27.63 14.69
CA VAL A 171 -33.90 -27.40 13.91
C VAL A 171 -34.47 -26.02 14.24
N LEU A 172 -34.56 -25.15 13.23
CA LEU A 172 -35.15 -23.82 13.30
C LEU A 172 -36.67 -23.86 13.15
N SER A 173 -37.17 -24.72 12.27
CA SER A 173 -38.61 -24.89 12.02
C SER A 173 -38.89 -26.24 11.36
N CYS A 174 -40.11 -26.74 11.51
CA CYS A 174 -40.60 -27.92 10.79
C CYS A 174 -41.93 -27.61 10.08
N ASP A 175 -42.17 -28.29 8.95
CA ASP A 175 -43.45 -28.27 8.23
C ASP A 175 -43.91 -29.71 7.93
N PRO A 176 -45.09 -30.16 8.40
CA PRO A 176 -46.06 -29.46 9.24
C PRO A 176 -45.55 -29.09 10.64
N ALA A 177 -46.05 -27.97 11.18
CA ALA A 177 -45.59 -27.44 12.47
C ALA A 177 -45.82 -28.43 13.63
N GLU A 178 -44.95 -28.35 14.64
CA GLU A 178 -45.01 -29.20 15.82
C GLU A 178 -46.38 -29.19 16.53
N GLY A 179 -46.84 -30.36 16.95
CA GLY A 179 -48.17 -30.55 17.52
C GLY A 179 -49.33 -30.60 16.50
N GLN A 180 -49.07 -30.35 15.21
CA GLN A 180 -50.07 -30.60 14.16
C GLN A 180 -50.17 -32.08 13.82
N ARG A 181 -51.33 -32.50 13.29
CA ARG A 181 -51.50 -33.85 12.74
C ARG A 181 -51.15 -33.85 11.27
N ALA A 182 -50.27 -34.76 10.90
CA ALA A 182 -49.82 -34.95 9.53
C ALA A 182 -49.98 -36.42 9.12
N ASP A 183 -50.13 -36.64 7.81
CA ASP A 183 -50.08 -38.00 7.27
C ASP A 183 -48.62 -38.48 7.31
N PRO A 184 -48.31 -39.61 7.96
CA PRO A 184 -46.94 -40.14 8.01
C PRO A 184 -46.30 -40.36 6.62
N SER A 185 -47.12 -40.59 5.59
CA SER A 185 -46.66 -40.76 4.21
C SER A 185 -46.34 -39.46 3.48
N ALA A 186 -46.81 -38.31 3.98
CA ALA A 186 -46.52 -36.99 3.42
C ALA A 186 -45.13 -36.46 3.83
N GLY A 187 -44.57 -36.99 4.94
CA GLY A 187 -43.28 -36.57 5.47
C GLY A 187 -43.31 -35.25 6.25
N VAL A 188 -42.17 -34.90 6.85
CA VAL A 188 -41.93 -33.64 7.57
C VAL A 188 -40.62 -33.05 7.06
N THR A 189 -40.68 -31.79 6.62
CA THR A 189 -39.49 -31.04 6.21
C THR A 189 -38.96 -30.26 7.41
N LEU A 190 -37.71 -30.54 7.79
CA LEU A 190 -36.97 -29.82 8.82
C LEU A 190 -36.12 -28.73 8.16
N VAL A 191 -36.22 -27.50 8.65
CA VAL A 191 -35.26 -26.44 8.33
C VAL A 191 -34.24 -26.39 9.46
N VAL A 192 -33.00 -26.77 9.18
CA VAL A 192 -31.89 -26.81 10.13
C VAL A 192 -30.98 -25.61 9.91
N ALA A 193 -30.44 -25.05 10.98
CA ALA A 193 -29.42 -24.01 10.91
C ALA A 193 -28.15 -24.59 10.27
N GLY A 194 -27.87 -24.17 9.04
CA GLY A 194 -26.65 -24.51 8.31
C GLY A 194 -25.53 -23.51 8.61
N GLU A 195 -24.29 -24.00 8.57
CA GLU A 195 -23.09 -23.18 8.66
C GLU A 195 -22.89 -22.40 7.34
N ARG A 196 -22.37 -21.17 7.43
CA ARG A 196 -21.80 -20.48 6.26
C ARG A 196 -20.36 -20.89 6.12
N THR A 197 -19.92 -21.16 4.90
CA THR A 197 -18.52 -21.52 4.61
C THR A 197 -17.91 -20.54 3.64
N VAL A 198 -16.62 -20.25 3.84
CA VAL A 198 -15.87 -19.37 2.94
C VAL A 198 -15.79 -20.03 1.56
N PRO A 199 -16.34 -19.42 0.49
CA PRO A 199 -16.25 -19.95 -0.87
C PRO A 199 -14.80 -19.96 -1.39
N ALA A 200 -14.58 -20.68 -2.49
CA ALA A 200 -13.29 -20.63 -3.19
C ALA A 200 -13.14 -19.26 -3.89
N VAL A 201 -12.25 -18.42 -3.36
CA VAL A 201 -12.02 -17.03 -3.79
C VAL A 201 -10.57 -16.75 -4.17
N VAL A 202 -9.63 -17.64 -3.83
CA VAL A 202 -8.23 -17.53 -4.21
C VAL A 202 -8.10 -17.65 -5.74
N GLY A 203 -7.35 -16.73 -6.34
CA GLY A 203 -7.21 -16.63 -7.80
C GLY A 203 -8.32 -15.85 -8.51
N LEU A 204 -9.36 -15.39 -7.80
CA LEU A 204 -10.34 -14.45 -8.35
C LEU A 204 -9.82 -13.00 -8.26
N SER A 205 -10.49 -12.08 -8.98
CA SER A 205 -10.27 -10.64 -8.78
C SER A 205 -10.82 -10.19 -7.42
N GLU A 206 -10.25 -9.12 -6.85
CA GLU A 206 -10.71 -8.50 -5.60
C GLU A 206 -12.23 -8.27 -5.62
N GLU A 207 -12.76 -7.73 -6.71
CA GLU A 207 -14.20 -7.49 -6.89
C GLU A 207 -15.01 -8.81 -6.90
N GLY A 208 -14.56 -9.81 -7.65
CA GLY A 208 -15.24 -11.10 -7.75
C GLY A 208 -15.23 -11.89 -6.44
N ALA A 209 -14.09 -11.89 -5.74
CA ALA A 209 -13.95 -12.50 -4.43
C ALA A 209 -14.82 -11.82 -3.38
N THR A 210 -14.83 -10.49 -3.36
CA THR A 210 -15.65 -9.71 -2.43
C THR A 210 -17.14 -9.97 -2.67
N GLN A 211 -17.58 -10.01 -3.93
CA GLN A 211 -18.96 -10.35 -4.26
C GLN A 211 -19.32 -11.77 -3.84
N ALA A 212 -18.46 -12.76 -4.08
CA ALA A 212 -18.68 -14.14 -3.66
C ALA A 212 -18.81 -14.27 -2.14
N LEU A 213 -18.02 -13.51 -1.36
CA LEU A 213 -18.14 -13.47 0.10
C LEU A 213 -19.46 -12.84 0.57
N TYR A 214 -19.89 -11.75 -0.08
CA TYR A 214 -21.19 -11.14 0.22
C TYR A 214 -22.36 -12.08 -0.12
N ASP A 215 -22.30 -12.78 -1.26
CA ASP A 215 -23.31 -13.76 -1.66
C ASP A 215 -23.34 -14.98 -0.70
N ALA A 216 -22.20 -15.34 -0.11
CA ALA A 216 -22.10 -16.34 0.94
C ALA A 216 -22.61 -15.85 2.31
N GLY A 217 -22.92 -14.55 2.45
CA GLY A 217 -23.51 -13.95 3.66
C GLY A 217 -22.51 -13.33 4.63
N ALA A 218 -21.28 -13.01 4.18
CA ALA A 218 -20.35 -12.19 4.95
C ALA A 218 -20.81 -10.73 5.00
N ALA A 219 -20.63 -10.05 6.13
CA ALA A 219 -20.91 -8.62 6.27
C ALA A 219 -19.64 -7.78 6.48
N ASN A 220 -18.52 -8.40 6.85
CA ASN A 220 -17.27 -7.74 7.23
C ASN A 220 -16.08 -8.30 6.42
N VAL A 221 -15.92 -7.80 5.20
CA VAL A 221 -14.79 -8.15 4.33
C VAL A 221 -13.72 -7.05 4.42
N GLN A 222 -12.49 -7.44 4.73
CA GLN A 222 -11.32 -6.57 4.81
C GLN A 222 -10.34 -6.93 3.70
N VAL A 223 -9.63 -5.94 3.16
CA VAL A 223 -8.64 -6.16 2.09
C VAL A 223 -7.28 -5.68 2.56
N THR A 224 -6.31 -6.59 2.56
CA THR A 224 -4.89 -6.32 2.77
C THR A 224 -4.16 -6.53 1.45
N ARG A 225 -3.20 -5.65 1.13
CA ARG A 225 -2.41 -5.75 -0.10
C ARG A 225 -1.01 -6.27 0.21
N LEU A 226 -0.52 -7.14 -0.67
CA LEU A 226 0.80 -7.75 -0.54
C LEU A 226 1.49 -7.72 -1.91
N ASN A 227 2.76 -7.29 -1.92
CA ASN A 227 3.56 -7.25 -3.14
C ASN A 227 3.71 -8.67 -3.69
N SER A 228 3.39 -8.86 -4.96
CA SER A 228 3.41 -10.16 -5.62
C SER A 228 3.63 -10.02 -7.12
N ASP A 229 4.20 -11.05 -7.73
CA ASP A 229 4.33 -11.16 -9.19
C ASP A 229 3.02 -11.61 -9.88
N GLU A 230 2.01 -11.97 -9.10
CA GLU A 230 0.66 -12.26 -9.62
C GLU A 230 0.00 -11.00 -10.18
N PRO A 231 -0.95 -11.13 -11.14
CA PRO A 231 -1.64 -9.98 -11.70
C PRO A 231 -2.28 -9.11 -10.61
N ALA A 232 -2.06 -7.80 -10.69
CA ALA A 232 -2.59 -6.83 -9.72
C ALA A 232 -4.11 -7.00 -9.53
N GLY A 233 -4.55 -7.01 -8.28
CA GLY A 233 -5.96 -7.21 -7.92
C GLY A 233 -6.38 -8.69 -7.81
N THR A 234 -5.47 -9.65 -7.96
CA THR A 234 -5.75 -11.08 -7.75
C THR A 234 -5.69 -11.45 -6.27
N VAL A 235 -6.65 -12.22 -5.77
CA VAL A 235 -6.62 -12.72 -4.39
C VAL A 235 -5.59 -13.84 -4.24
N LEU A 236 -4.62 -13.63 -3.36
CA LEU A 236 -3.55 -14.58 -3.02
C LEU A 236 -3.96 -15.53 -1.89
N ALA A 237 -4.69 -15.01 -0.90
CA ALA A 237 -5.13 -15.76 0.26
C ALA A 237 -6.38 -15.13 0.88
N VAL A 238 -7.11 -15.93 1.65
CA VAL A 238 -8.24 -15.49 2.48
C VAL A 238 -8.09 -16.06 3.88
N ASP A 239 -8.43 -15.27 4.89
CA ASP A 239 -8.47 -15.66 6.31
C ASP A 239 -9.83 -15.30 6.92
N PRO A 240 -10.63 -16.24 7.45
CA PRO A 240 -10.38 -17.69 7.51
C PRO A 240 -10.24 -18.36 6.13
N ALA A 241 -9.49 -19.48 6.07
CA ALA A 241 -9.22 -20.19 4.83
C ALA A 241 -10.48 -20.73 4.14
N GLU A 242 -10.42 -20.95 2.82
CA GLU A 242 -11.53 -21.50 2.04
C GLU A 242 -12.10 -22.79 2.65
N GLY A 243 -13.44 -22.90 2.67
CA GLY A 243 -14.17 -23.98 3.31
C GLY A 243 -14.33 -23.86 4.82
N SER A 244 -13.68 -22.90 5.47
CA SER A 244 -13.87 -22.64 6.91
C SER A 244 -15.26 -22.08 7.19
N ALA A 245 -15.85 -22.46 8.32
CA ALA A 245 -17.11 -21.90 8.78
C ALA A 245 -16.94 -20.49 9.34
N PHE A 246 -17.91 -19.60 9.12
CA PHE A 246 -17.91 -18.23 9.64
C PHE A 246 -19.33 -17.75 10.00
N VAL A 247 -19.45 -16.80 10.93
CA VAL A 247 -20.70 -16.01 11.13
C VAL A 247 -20.64 -14.72 10.33
N SER A 248 -21.80 -14.16 9.95
CA SER A 248 -21.87 -12.98 9.08
C SER A 248 -21.04 -11.78 9.58
N ALA A 249 -20.91 -11.61 10.89
CA ALA A 249 -20.16 -10.52 11.51
C ALA A 249 -18.65 -10.78 11.63
N ASP A 250 -18.19 -12.00 11.39
CA ASP A 250 -16.77 -12.35 11.49
C ASP A 250 -15.95 -11.58 10.44
N PRO A 251 -14.76 -11.06 10.81
CA PRO A 251 -13.88 -10.43 9.85
C PRO A 251 -13.30 -11.48 8.90
N ILE A 252 -13.53 -11.32 7.60
CA ILE A 252 -12.86 -12.10 6.56
C ILE A 252 -11.85 -11.19 5.86
N THR A 253 -10.57 -11.53 5.95
CA THR A 253 -9.48 -10.76 5.35
C THR A 253 -9.04 -11.39 4.04
N LEU A 254 -9.14 -10.64 2.94
CA LEU A 254 -8.57 -10.96 1.65
C LEU A 254 -7.15 -10.39 1.56
N THR A 255 -6.17 -11.21 1.20
CA THR A 255 -4.84 -10.77 0.81
C THR A 255 -4.79 -10.69 -0.71
N VAL A 256 -4.66 -9.48 -1.23
CA VAL A 256 -4.70 -9.18 -2.67
C VAL A 256 -3.31 -8.81 -3.18
N ALA A 257 -2.96 -9.33 -4.35
CA ALA A 257 -1.72 -9.00 -5.06
C ALA A 257 -1.70 -7.53 -5.47
N GLN A 258 -0.62 -6.84 -5.12
CA GLN A 258 -0.27 -5.54 -5.68
C GLN A 258 1.10 -5.62 -6.36
N PRO A 259 1.35 -4.80 -7.39
CA PRO A 259 2.64 -4.80 -8.07
C PRO A 259 3.72 -4.21 -7.16
N PHE A 260 4.98 -4.57 -7.41
CA PHE A 260 6.11 -3.86 -6.83
C PHE A 260 6.18 -2.47 -7.48
N SER A 261 6.49 -1.44 -6.70
CA SER A 261 6.63 -0.07 -7.21
C SER A 261 7.96 0.51 -6.77
N VAL A 262 8.59 1.27 -7.65
CA VAL A 262 9.84 1.96 -7.32
C VAL A 262 9.53 3.08 -6.32
N PRO A 263 10.12 3.07 -5.11
CA PRO A 263 9.91 4.14 -4.14
C PRO A 263 10.51 5.47 -4.63
N ASP A 264 10.13 6.56 -3.98
CA ASP A 264 10.78 7.85 -4.21
C ASP A 264 12.12 7.88 -3.46
N LEU A 265 13.21 8.02 -4.21
CA LEU A 265 14.59 7.90 -3.74
C LEU A 265 15.40 9.17 -3.96
N GLU A 266 14.82 10.18 -4.63
CA GLU A 266 15.54 11.41 -4.95
C GLU A 266 15.87 12.18 -3.66
N GLY A 267 17.12 12.66 -3.55
CA GLY A 267 17.60 13.37 -2.37
C GLY A 267 18.03 12.47 -1.20
N MET A 268 17.84 11.15 -1.29
CA MET A 268 18.36 10.21 -0.28
C MET A 268 19.85 9.95 -0.48
N ALA A 269 20.54 9.58 0.61
CA ALA A 269 21.89 9.04 0.50
C ALA A 269 21.87 7.70 -0.27
N ALA A 270 22.90 7.42 -1.07
CA ALA A 270 22.96 6.22 -1.90
C ALA A 270 22.71 4.92 -1.12
N ASP A 271 23.32 4.77 0.07
CA ASP A 271 23.16 3.59 0.92
C ASP A 271 21.73 3.46 1.48
N GLU A 272 21.11 4.59 1.86
CA GLU A 272 19.72 4.62 2.33
C GLU A 272 18.75 4.25 1.20
N ALA A 273 19.01 4.75 -0.02
CA ALA A 273 18.22 4.43 -1.19
C ALA A 273 18.33 2.96 -1.60
N LEU A 274 19.53 2.37 -1.49
CA LEU A 274 19.73 0.93 -1.70
C LEU A 274 18.96 0.10 -0.67
N ALA A 275 18.99 0.48 0.61
CA ALA A 275 18.24 -0.20 1.66
C ALA A 275 16.71 -0.09 1.44
N ALA A 276 16.22 1.07 1.02
CA ALA A 276 14.81 1.28 0.69
C ALA A 276 14.35 0.43 -0.50
N LEU A 277 15.21 0.25 -1.52
CA LEU A 277 14.95 -0.67 -2.62
C LEU A 277 14.88 -2.12 -2.16
N GLU A 278 15.80 -2.56 -1.30
CA GLU A 278 15.79 -3.92 -0.74
C GLU A 278 14.53 -4.19 0.10
N GLU A 279 14.11 -3.24 0.94
CA GLU A 279 12.86 -3.35 1.71
C GLU A 279 11.63 -3.40 0.81
N ALA A 280 11.65 -2.68 -0.31
CA ALA A 280 10.60 -2.76 -1.33
C ALA A 280 10.62 -4.09 -2.11
N GLY A 281 11.61 -4.95 -1.92
CA GLY A 281 11.77 -6.21 -2.67
C GLY A 281 12.40 -6.03 -4.05
N LEU A 282 13.15 -4.94 -4.25
CA LEU A 282 13.84 -4.57 -5.49
C LEU A 282 15.36 -4.68 -5.31
N THR A 283 16.10 -4.65 -6.42
CA THR A 283 17.58 -4.62 -6.40
C THR A 283 18.07 -3.28 -6.89
N GLY A 284 18.98 -2.63 -6.16
CA GLY A 284 19.58 -1.37 -6.57
C GLY A 284 20.95 -1.53 -7.22
N THR A 285 21.23 -0.74 -8.25
CA THR A 285 22.57 -0.57 -8.85
C THR A 285 22.92 0.91 -8.87
N VAL A 286 24.13 1.29 -8.44
CA VAL A 286 24.56 2.71 -8.42
C VAL A 286 25.33 3.05 -9.69
N SER A 287 24.97 4.18 -10.30
CA SER A 287 25.69 4.83 -11.38
C SER A 287 26.01 6.27 -10.98
N TYR A 288 27.30 6.61 -10.92
CA TYR A 288 27.72 7.95 -10.58
C TYR A 288 27.62 8.90 -11.77
N VAL A 289 27.08 10.09 -11.53
CA VAL A 289 26.93 11.15 -12.52
C VAL A 289 27.46 12.47 -11.97
N GLU A 290 27.96 13.33 -12.87
CA GLU A 290 28.27 14.71 -12.50
C GLU A 290 26.97 15.46 -12.20
N SER A 291 26.91 16.09 -11.03
CA SER A 291 25.76 16.85 -10.57
C SER A 291 26.21 17.87 -9.52
N ASP A 292 25.48 19.00 -9.47
CA ASP A 292 25.64 20.04 -8.43
C ASP A 292 24.95 19.65 -7.11
N ALA A 293 24.27 18.50 -7.07
CA ALA A 293 23.67 17.98 -5.85
C ALA A 293 24.75 17.57 -4.81
N GLN A 294 24.32 17.42 -3.56
CA GLN A 294 25.20 16.92 -2.50
C GLN A 294 25.82 15.57 -2.91
N LYS A 295 27.14 15.44 -2.74
CA LYS A 295 27.90 14.23 -3.08
C LYS A 295 27.29 12.99 -2.41
N ASN A 296 27.34 11.83 -3.08
CA ASN A 296 26.71 10.57 -2.64
C ASN A 296 25.18 10.61 -2.46
N THR A 297 24.51 11.61 -3.01
CA THR A 297 23.04 11.73 -2.97
C THR A 297 22.44 11.26 -4.29
N VAL A 298 21.32 10.55 -4.22
CA VAL A 298 20.57 10.13 -5.41
C VAL A 298 19.95 11.35 -6.08
N VAL A 299 20.25 11.50 -7.37
CA VAL A 299 19.70 12.56 -8.24
C VAL A 299 18.59 12.04 -9.16
N GLY A 300 18.41 10.72 -9.22
CA GLY A 300 17.33 10.10 -9.97
C GLY A 300 17.44 8.58 -9.99
N SER A 301 16.42 7.92 -10.51
CA SER A 301 16.39 6.47 -10.69
C SER A 301 15.79 6.07 -12.04
N ASP A 302 16.21 4.93 -12.56
CA ASP A 302 15.62 4.28 -13.73
C ASP A 302 15.34 2.80 -13.41
N PRO A 303 14.08 2.33 -13.40
CA PRO A 303 12.85 3.08 -13.70
C PRO A 303 12.53 4.23 -12.73
N ALA A 304 11.71 5.18 -13.17
CA ALA A 304 11.32 6.36 -12.40
C ALA A 304 10.47 5.99 -11.16
N PRO A 305 10.46 6.80 -10.09
CA PRO A 305 9.61 6.59 -8.93
C PRO A 305 8.13 6.40 -9.29
N GLY A 306 7.46 5.49 -8.59
CA GLY A 306 6.07 5.10 -8.84
C GLY A 306 5.87 4.15 -10.03
N THR A 307 6.91 3.79 -10.77
CA THR A 307 6.81 2.80 -11.85
C THR A 307 6.56 1.41 -11.29
N GLU A 308 5.57 0.70 -11.83
CA GLU A 308 5.28 -0.69 -11.51
C GLU A 308 6.31 -1.63 -12.15
N VAL A 309 6.89 -2.51 -11.35
CA VAL A 309 7.94 -3.46 -11.74
C VAL A 309 7.66 -4.85 -11.17
N ALA A 310 8.37 -5.85 -11.68
CA ALA A 310 8.33 -7.21 -11.12
C ALA A 310 9.18 -7.32 -9.84
N GLY A 311 8.93 -8.35 -9.04
CA GLY A 311 9.73 -8.64 -7.85
C GLY A 311 11.20 -8.85 -8.22
N GLY A 312 12.10 -8.25 -7.44
CA GLY A 312 13.53 -8.31 -7.68
C GLY A 312 14.00 -7.56 -8.94
N ALA A 313 13.19 -6.71 -9.55
CA ALA A 313 13.64 -5.86 -10.66
C ALA A 313 14.81 -4.97 -10.23
N SER A 314 15.74 -4.75 -11.17
CA SER A 314 16.89 -3.88 -10.96
C SER A 314 16.52 -2.41 -11.23
N VAL A 315 16.78 -1.54 -10.27
CA VAL A 315 16.64 -0.08 -10.37
C VAL A 315 18.03 0.53 -10.37
N THR A 316 18.36 1.28 -11.42
CA THR A 316 19.62 2.01 -11.52
C THR A 316 19.46 3.38 -10.88
N LEU A 317 20.22 3.64 -9.82
CA LEU A 317 20.30 4.93 -9.14
C LEU A 317 21.35 5.79 -9.83
N SER A 318 20.95 6.97 -10.28
CA SER A 318 21.88 8.03 -10.65
C SER A 318 22.26 8.76 -9.37
N VAL A 319 23.53 8.68 -8.97
CA VAL A 319 24.04 9.27 -7.73
C VAL A 319 25.06 10.34 -8.05
N ALA A 320 25.01 11.48 -7.36
CA ALA A 320 26.01 12.53 -7.47
C ALA A 320 27.39 11.95 -7.13
N SER A 321 28.33 12.03 -8.07
CA SER A 321 29.67 11.46 -7.94
C SER A 321 30.32 11.86 -6.61
N PRO A 322 30.88 10.92 -5.83
CA PRO A 322 31.62 11.24 -4.60
C PRO A 322 32.93 11.97 -4.88
N TYR A 323 33.40 11.96 -6.12
CA TYR A 323 34.72 12.44 -6.48
C TYR A 323 34.75 13.93 -6.86
N PRO A 324 35.92 14.58 -6.72
CA PRO A 324 36.14 15.91 -7.24
C PRO A 324 35.88 15.96 -8.75
N SER A 325 35.22 17.03 -9.22
CA SER A 325 34.92 17.20 -10.66
C SER A 325 36.18 17.35 -11.53
N ALA A 326 37.30 17.80 -10.96
CA ALA A 326 38.61 17.79 -11.61
C ALA A 326 39.75 17.84 -10.56
N PRO A 327 40.98 17.41 -10.89
CA PRO A 327 42.10 17.43 -9.93
C PRO A 327 42.50 18.82 -9.41
N MET A 328 42.10 19.88 -10.12
CA MET A 328 42.35 21.27 -9.73
C MET A 328 41.23 21.87 -8.84
N ARG A 329 40.16 21.11 -8.54
CA ARG A 329 39.03 21.50 -7.68
C ARG A 329 39.36 21.26 -6.22
N LEU A 330 40.30 22.06 -5.71
CA LEU A 330 40.96 21.75 -4.44
C LEU A 330 40.03 21.82 -3.22
N LEU A 331 38.95 22.60 -3.28
CA LEU A 331 37.95 22.67 -2.21
C LEU A 331 37.17 21.35 -2.05
N GLU A 332 36.87 20.67 -3.17
CA GLU A 332 36.13 19.41 -3.14
C GLU A 332 36.90 18.30 -2.39
N TYR A 333 38.22 18.44 -2.22
CA TYR A 333 39.04 17.43 -1.55
C TYR A 333 38.77 17.36 -0.04
N PHE A 334 38.21 18.41 0.56
CA PHE A 334 37.86 18.43 1.98
C PHE A 334 36.49 17.81 2.27
N ASP A 335 35.68 17.57 1.24
CA ASP A 335 34.35 16.95 1.36
C ASP A 335 34.41 15.41 1.28
N LEU A 336 35.58 14.86 0.92
CA LEU A 336 35.80 13.42 0.78
C LEU A 336 36.42 12.80 2.04
N GLU A 337 36.07 11.54 2.28
CA GLU A 337 36.85 10.69 3.19
C GLU A 337 38.26 10.48 2.60
N PRO A 338 39.33 10.49 3.43
CA PRO A 338 40.71 10.38 2.94
C PRO A 338 40.97 9.14 2.08
N GLU A 339 40.37 8.00 2.40
CA GLU A 339 40.51 6.76 1.65
C GLU A 339 39.86 6.84 0.26
N ALA A 340 38.72 7.55 0.16
CA ALA A 340 38.06 7.81 -1.10
C ALA A 340 38.89 8.77 -1.96
N LEU A 341 39.48 9.80 -1.35
CA LEU A 341 40.40 10.71 -2.03
C LEU A 341 41.64 9.99 -2.55
N ALA A 342 42.21 9.06 -1.79
CA ALA A 342 43.34 8.23 -2.26
C ALA A 342 42.97 7.42 -3.51
N SER A 343 41.77 6.83 -3.50
CA SER A 343 41.25 6.03 -4.61
C SER A 343 41.01 6.90 -5.86
N TYR A 344 40.40 8.08 -5.69
CA TYR A 344 40.23 9.09 -6.74
C TYR A 344 41.55 9.45 -7.40
N LEU A 345 42.56 9.81 -6.60
CA LEU A 345 43.87 10.20 -7.13
C LEU A 345 44.53 9.06 -7.91
N ALA A 346 44.40 7.81 -7.47
CA ALA A 346 44.91 6.65 -8.18
C ALA A 346 44.20 6.44 -9.53
N GLU A 347 42.87 6.61 -9.58
CA GLU A 347 42.06 6.50 -10.80
C GLU A 347 42.40 7.60 -11.81
N GLU A 348 42.62 8.84 -11.34
CA GLU A 348 43.10 9.96 -12.14
C GLU A 348 44.57 9.83 -12.57
N GLY A 349 45.26 8.77 -12.14
CA GLY A 349 46.64 8.48 -12.56
C GLY A 349 47.71 9.25 -11.81
N PHE A 350 47.39 9.85 -10.66
CA PHE A 350 48.39 10.46 -9.78
C PHE A 350 49.24 9.38 -9.11
N THR A 351 50.55 9.61 -9.12
CA THR A 351 51.54 8.68 -8.56
C THR A 351 52.15 9.26 -7.31
N LEU A 352 52.08 8.54 -6.18
CA LEU A 352 52.70 8.96 -4.93
C LEU A 352 54.23 9.04 -5.11
N ARG A 353 54.79 10.21 -4.79
CA ARG A 353 56.24 10.46 -4.73
C ARG A 353 56.76 10.34 -3.30
N TYR A 354 55.97 10.84 -2.36
CA TYR A 354 56.29 10.87 -0.95
C TYR A 354 55.02 10.75 -0.11
N GLY A 355 55.08 10.01 1.00
CA GLY A 355 53.95 9.84 1.90
C GLY A 355 54.36 9.69 3.36
N ALA A 356 53.82 10.55 4.22
CA ALA A 356 53.98 10.51 5.66
C ALA A 356 52.72 11.06 6.36
N THR A 357 52.73 11.08 7.68
CA THR A 357 51.75 11.82 8.51
C THR A 357 52.46 12.90 9.29
N TYR A 358 51.85 14.07 9.41
CA TYR A 358 52.30 15.08 10.35
C TYR A 358 52.04 14.59 11.79
N PRO A 359 53.07 14.43 12.64
CA PRO A 359 52.87 13.96 14.01
C PRO A 359 52.03 14.90 14.88
N SER A 360 51.97 16.18 14.52
CA SER A 360 51.26 17.23 15.25
C SER A 360 49.74 17.18 15.06
N SER A 361 49.29 16.89 13.84
CA SER A 361 47.88 16.97 13.43
C SER A 361 47.28 15.59 13.14
N GLY A 362 48.10 14.62 12.76
CA GLY A 362 47.62 13.35 12.19
C GLY A 362 47.22 13.46 10.72
N ASN A 363 47.36 14.63 10.10
CA ASN A 363 47.04 14.83 8.70
C ASN A 363 48.09 14.18 7.78
N ALA A 364 47.66 13.83 6.57
CA ALA A 364 48.53 13.31 5.54
C ALA A 364 49.56 14.37 5.13
N TYR A 365 50.78 13.90 4.86
CA TYR A 365 51.80 14.65 4.16
C TYR A 365 52.17 13.85 2.91
N ALA A 366 51.49 14.13 1.82
CA ALA A 366 51.59 13.36 0.59
C ALA A 366 51.90 14.27 -0.59
N ILE A 367 52.84 13.84 -1.43
CA ILE A 367 53.19 14.51 -2.68
C ILE A 367 52.93 13.52 -3.80
N PHE A 368 52.15 13.94 -4.79
CA PHE A 368 51.79 13.18 -5.96
C PHE A 368 52.32 13.89 -7.22
N ALA A 369 52.78 13.08 -8.18
CA ALA A 369 53.01 13.53 -9.55
C ALA A 369 51.83 13.11 -10.41
N GLY A 370 51.20 14.09 -11.07
CA GLY A 370 50.09 13.84 -11.97
C GLY A 370 50.54 13.35 -13.35
N PRO A 371 49.61 12.78 -14.12
CA PRO A 371 49.89 12.14 -15.39
C PRO A 371 50.33 13.11 -16.49
N GLN A 372 50.03 14.41 -16.36
CA GLN A 372 50.36 15.45 -17.33
C GLN A 372 51.54 16.33 -16.88
N GLY A 373 52.29 15.89 -15.86
CA GLY A 373 53.48 16.58 -15.33
C GLY A 373 53.20 17.62 -14.25
N GLU A 374 51.96 17.74 -13.79
CA GLU A 374 51.55 18.53 -12.64
C GLU A 374 52.02 17.88 -11.33
N SER A 375 52.01 18.65 -10.25
CA SER A 375 52.24 18.13 -8.91
C SER A 375 51.10 18.52 -7.98
N LEU A 376 50.64 17.56 -7.18
CA LEU A 376 49.63 17.75 -6.16
C LEU A 376 50.25 17.41 -4.81
N GLN A 377 50.07 18.28 -3.82
CA GLN A 377 50.52 18.07 -2.46
C GLN A 377 49.33 18.21 -1.51
N ILE A 378 49.22 17.27 -0.58
CA ILE A 378 48.27 17.27 0.52
C ILE A 378 49.07 17.36 1.81
N GLY A 379 48.80 18.38 2.63
CA GLY A 379 49.51 18.60 3.88
C GLY A 379 49.15 19.89 4.60
N ASP A 380 49.62 20.01 5.84
CA ASP A 380 49.33 21.14 6.74
C ASP A 380 49.89 22.48 6.25
N TYR A 381 50.86 22.48 5.33
CA TYR A 381 51.54 23.69 4.87
C TYR A 381 51.50 23.80 3.34
N PRO A 382 50.31 23.98 2.72
CA PRO A 382 50.19 24.04 1.26
C PRO A 382 50.90 25.26 0.63
N GLU A 383 51.18 26.30 1.43
CA GLU A 383 51.97 27.46 1.03
C GLU A 383 53.45 27.13 0.79
N SER A 384 53.94 26.04 1.37
CA SER A 384 55.34 25.66 1.24
C SER A 384 55.54 24.66 0.11
N ALA A 385 56.32 25.06 -0.90
CA ALA A 385 56.87 24.12 -1.87
C ALA A 385 57.88 23.16 -1.22
N SER A 386 58.52 23.60 -0.11
CA SER A 386 59.46 22.82 0.70
C SER A 386 58.71 21.90 1.66
N GLY A 387 57.99 20.97 1.06
CA GLY A 387 58.07 19.60 1.50
C GLY A 387 59.47 18.99 1.29
N GLY A 388 60.52 19.70 1.71
CA GLY A 388 61.92 19.40 1.43
C GLY A 388 62.40 18.17 2.19
N ARG A 389 61.96 17.00 1.74
CA ARG A 389 62.64 15.70 1.85
C ARG A 389 62.22 14.85 0.66
N ASP A 390 62.66 15.25 -0.52
CA ASP A 390 63.03 14.27 -1.55
C ASP A 390 64.38 13.62 -1.14
N ASP A 391 64.53 13.26 0.15
CA ASP A 391 65.69 12.54 0.68
C ASP A 391 65.55 11.02 0.49
N GLY A 392 64.40 10.59 -0.06
CA GLY A 392 64.16 9.28 -0.60
C GLY A 392 62.73 9.17 -1.12
N SER A 393 62.58 8.70 -2.36
CA SER A 393 61.33 8.11 -2.83
C SER A 393 60.86 7.08 -1.81
N GLY A 394 59.72 7.29 -1.16
CA GLY A 394 59.25 6.36 -0.14
C GLY A 394 58.19 6.94 0.78
N GLY A 395 57.46 6.03 1.42
CA GLY A 395 56.30 6.36 2.24
C GLY A 395 55.06 5.60 1.79
N ALA A 396 54.17 5.31 2.73
CA ALA A 396 52.83 4.81 2.40
C ALA A 396 51.92 6.01 2.09
N ASN A 397 50.93 5.81 1.24
CA ASN A 397 49.88 6.80 1.06
C ASN A 397 49.03 6.82 2.34
N MET A 398 49.26 7.79 3.22
CA MET A 398 48.59 7.82 4.52
C MET A 398 47.12 8.20 4.40
N LEU A 399 46.67 8.71 3.24
CA LEU A 399 45.26 8.89 2.93
C LEU A 399 44.52 7.54 2.89
N GLU A 400 45.16 6.46 2.42
CA GLU A 400 44.59 5.09 2.45
C GLU A 400 44.43 4.54 3.87
N GLN A 401 45.00 5.23 4.87
CA GLN A 401 44.93 4.88 6.29
C GLN A 401 44.09 5.89 7.08
N GLY A 402 43.33 6.77 6.40
CA GLY A 402 42.42 7.73 7.04
C GLY A 402 43.10 8.99 7.56
N ALA A 403 44.34 9.30 7.15
CA ALA A 403 44.98 10.54 7.57
C ALA A 403 44.29 11.76 6.91
N GLY A 404 43.93 12.76 7.72
CA GLY A 404 43.14 13.91 7.26
C GLY A 404 43.84 14.84 6.26
N VAL A 405 43.07 15.73 5.65
CA VAL A 405 43.55 16.74 4.68
C VAL A 405 43.70 18.08 5.40
N GLY A 406 44.94 18.50 5.68
CA GLY A 406 45.22 19.79 6.33
C GLY A 406 45.20 20.99 5.37
N GLY A 407 45.49 20.73 4.10
CA GLY A 407 45.65 21.73 3.05
C GLY A 407 46.00 21.04 1.74
N VAL A 408 45.72 21.70 0.62
CA VAL A 408 45.95 21.15 -0.71
C VAL A 408 46.68 22.19 -1.56
N ARG A 409 47.69 21.75 -2.30
CA ARG A 409 48.49 22.55 -3.22
C ARG A 409 48.56 21.85 -4.56
N TYR A 410 48.25 22.56 -5.63
CA TYR A 410 48.31 22.08 -7.01
C TYR A 410 49.22 22.98 -7.83
N ALA A 411 50.33 22.42 -8.30
CA ALA A 411 51.27 23.06 -9.21
C ALA A 411 50.96 22.62 -10.64
N PHE A 412 50.50 23.57 -11.46
CA PHE A 412 50.10 23.32 -12.84
C PHE A 412 51.30 22.99 -13.72
N SER A 413 51.11 22.05 -14.64
CA SER A 413 52.02 21.85 -15.76
C SER A 413 51.60 22.74 -16.93
N THR A 414 52.42 22.80 -17.97
CA THR A 414 52.03 23.48 -19.22
C THR A 414 50.80 22.85 -19.88
N ALA A 415 50.50 21.57 -19.59
CA ALA A 415 49.37 20.84 -20.16
C ALA A 415 48.08 21.06 -19.37
N THR A 416 48.16 21.25 -18.05
CA THR A 416 46.98 21.44 -17.19
C THR A 416 46.63 22.91 -16.95
N LEU A 417 47.50 23.84 -17.37
CA LEU A 417 47.29 25.27 -17.17
C LEU A 417 46.04 25.78 -17.92
N PRO A 418 45.10 26.45 -17.24
CA PRO A 418 43.93 27.01 -17.89
C PRO A 418 44.31 28.16 -18.85
N SER A 419 43.47 28.39 -19.87
CA SER A 419 43.69 29.46 -20.84
C SER A 419 43.77 30.82 -20.14
N GLY A 420 44.87 31.54 -20.34
CA GLY A 420 45.12 32.83 -19.69
C GLY A 420 45.75 32.75 -18.30
N GLY A 421 45.78 31.57 -17.66
CA GLY A 421 46.29 31.37 -16.31
C GLY A 421 47.80 31.56 -16.14
N GLY A 422 48.56 31.64 -17.22
CA GLY A 422 50.00 31.95 -17.19
C GLY A 422 50.33 33.44 -17.20
N SER A 423 49.33 34.32 -17.25
CA SER A 423 49.54 35.76 -17.27
C SER A 423 49.78 36.30 -15.85
N GLU A 424 50.88 37.02 -15.65
CA GLU A 424 51.16 37.74 -14.40
C GLU A 424 50.30 39.01 -14.28
N SER A 425 48.98 38.81 -14.19
CA SER A 425 47.97 39.84 -14.05
C SER A 425 46.78 39.33 -13.25
N GLU A 426 45.92 40.24 -12.78
CA GLU A 426 44.63 39.87 -12.17
C GLU A 426 43.79 38.97 -13.09
N ALA A 427 43.83 39.19 -14.41
CA ALA A 427 43.11 38.35 -15.36
C ALA A 427 43.64 36.90 -15.36
N GLY A 428 44.96 36.71 -15.21
CA GLY A 428 45.54 35.37 -15.06
C GLY A 428 45.13 34.71 -13.75
N VAL A 429 45.15 35.47 -12.64
CA VAL A 429 44.65 34.98 -11.33
C VAL A 429 43.21 34.52 -11.45
N ARG A 430 42.32 35.34 -12.03
CA ARG A 430 40.91 35.00 -12.21
C ARG A 430 40.70 33.78 -13.12
N ALA A 431 41.53 33.59 -14.15
CA ALA A 431 41.45 32.42 -15.01
C ALA A 431 41.79 31.12 -14.25
N VAL A 432 42.77 31.16 -13.34
CA VAL A 432 43.08 30.02 -12.47
C VAL A 432 42.00 29.82 -11.40
N MET A 433 41.47 30.90 -10.82
CA MET A 433 40.35 30.81 -9.88
C MET A 433 39.14 30.12 -10.51
N GLU A 434 38.72 30.54 -11.70
CA GLU A 434 37.58 29.93 -12.41
C GLU A 434 37.82 28.45 -12.70
N ALA A 435 39.06 28.08 -13.04
CA ALA A 435 39.48 26.69 -13.26
C ALA A 435 39.56 25.87 -11.96
N CYS A 436 39.83 26.48 -10.82
CA CYS A 436 39.81 25.81 -9.51
C CYS A 436 38.45 25.82 -8.82
N GLY A 437 37.49 26.62 -9.31
CA GLY A 437 36.19 26.81 -8.65
C GLY A 437 36.26 27.73 -7.44
N PHE A 438 37.26 28.62 -7.41
CA PHE A 438 37.45 29.58 -6.33
C PHE A 438 36.64 30.85 -6.58
N GLU A 439 35.99 31.33 -5.52
CA GLU A 439 35.25 32.57 -5.46
C GLU A 439 35.75 33.49 -4.34
N GLY A 440 35.27 34.73 -4.27
CA GLY A 440 35.57 35.61 -3.14
C GLY A 440 36.99 36.17 -3.11
N LEU A 441 37.55 36.58 -4.26
CA LEU A 441 38.84 37.28 -4.33
C LEU A 441 38.83 38.52 -3.42
N LEU A 442 39.75 38.58 -2.46
CA LEU A 442 39.86 39.66 -1.48
C LEU A 442 40.95 40.67 -1.83
N ASP A 443 42.13 40.18 -2.25
CA ASP A 443 43.27 41.04 -2.56
C ASP A 443 44.20 40.40 -3.58
N ILE A 444 45.02 41.24 -4.20
CA ILE A 444 46.10 40.84 -5.10
C ILE A 444 47.35 41.61 -4.73
N CYS A 445 48.45 40.89 -4.60
CA CYS A 445 49.78 41.44 -4.35
C CYS A 445 50.76 41.11 -5.49
N THR A 446 51.75 41.97 -5.66
CA THR A 446 52.81 41.81 -6.68
C THR A 446 54.19 41.74 -6.05
N GLN A 447 55.21 41.37 -6.84
CA GLN A 447 56.59 41.28 -6.36
C GLN A 447 57.05 42.55 -5.62
N ASP A 448 56.67 43.73 -6.09
CA ASP A 448 57.24 45.00 -5.63
C ASP A 448 56.84 45.28 -4.18
N GLU A 449 55.64 44.86 -3.79
CA GLU A 449 55.11 45.00 -2.44
C GLU A 449 55.83 44.06 -1.47
N VAL A 450 56.03 42.80 -1.86
CA VAL A 450 56.66 41.79 -0.99
C VAL A 450 58.16 42.04 -0.86
N MET A 451 58.86 42.22 -1.99
CA MET A 451 60.32 42.39 -2.04
C MET A 451 60.78 43.61 -1.24
N ALA A 452 60.03 44.71 -1.31
CA ALA A 452 60.32 45.91 -0.53
C ALA A 452 60.25 45.68 0.99
N ARG A 453 59.33 44.82 1.46
CA ARG A 453 59.17 44.52 2.89
C ARG A 453 60.20 43.53 3.41
N VAL A 454 60.49 42.47 2.67
CA VAL A 454 61.39 41.39 3.13
C VAL A 454 62.86 41.67 2.84
N GLY A 455 63.18 42.73 2.10
CA GLY A 455 64.55 43.12 1.77
C GLY A 455 65.27 42.10 0.88
N ALA A 456 64.52 41.27 0.16
CA ALA A 456 65.05 40.30 -0.77
C ALA A 456 65.55 41.01 -2.05
N THR A 457 66.58 40.46 -2.67
CA THR A 457 67.13 40.95 -3.94
C THR A 457 67.22 39.78 -4.92
N GLY A 458 66.81 40.00 -6.17
CA GLY A 458 66.79 38.97 -7.22
C GLY A 458 65.80 39.28 -8.34
N ASP A 459 65.91 38.57 -9.46
CA ASP A 459 65.00 38.67 -10.62
C ASP A 459 63.73 37.85 -10.38
N TRP A 460 63.03 38.15 -9.28
CA TRP A 460 61.74 37.55 -8.95
C TRP A 460 60.63 38.33 -9.64
N HIS A 461 59.64 37.61 -10.16
CA HIS A 461 58.45 38.20 -10.74
C HIS A 461 57.24 37.36 -10.42
N PHE A 462 56.19 37.99 -9.89
CA PHE A 462 54.94 37.30 -9.61
C PHE A 462 53.76 38.26 -9.41
N VAL A 463 52.57 37.70 -9.64
CA VAL A 463 51.31 38.16 -9.08
C VAL A 463 50.75 37.04 -8.20
N CYS A 464 50.20 37.42 -7.05
CA CYS A 464 49.56 36.50 -6.13
C CYS A 464 48.19 37.08 -5.78
N GLY A 465 47.15 36.25 -5.76
CA GLY A 465 45.82 36.64 -5.32
C GLY A 465 45.30 35.66 -4.29
N TYR A 466 44.51 36.15 -3.33
CA TYR A 466 43.87 35.29 -2.34
C TYR A 466 42.42 35.67 -2.11
N GLY A 467 41.67 34.71 -1.60
CA GLY A 467 40.29 34.91 -1.20
C GLY A 467 39.83 33.90 -0.18
N GLU A 468 38.58 34.07 0.25
CA GLU A 468 37.94 33.19 1.23
C GLU A 468 36.61 32.69 0.67
N GLN A 469 36.36 31.40 0.87
CA GLN A 469 35.16 30.70 0.44
C GLN A 469 34.87 29.55 1.41
N ASP A 470 33.63 29.48 1.91
CA ASP A 470 33.12 28.36 2.72
C ASP A 470 33.99 27.97 3.94
N GLY A 471 34.67 28.95 4.55
CA GLY A 471 35.56 28.73 5.70
C GLY A 471 36.98 28.27 5.34
N TYR A 472 37.32 28.31 4.06
CA TYR A 472 38.65 28.05 3.51
C TYR A 472 39.24 29.34 2.93
N THR A 473 40.57 29.44 3.01
CA THR A 473 41.34 30.49 2.35
C THR A 473 42.12 29.84 1.22
N TRP A 474 41.94 30.35 0.01
CA TRP A 474 42.68 29.91 -1.17
C TRP A 474 43.64 31.00 -1.64
N VAL A 475 44.73 30.59 -2.28
CA VAL A 475 45.74 31.48 -2.84
C VAL A 475 46.14 30.96 -4.23
N VAL A 476 46.30 31.87 -5.18
CA VAL A 476 46.81 31.60 -6.52
C VAL A 476 48.04 32.45 -6.75
N ARG A 477 49.15 31.81 -7.12
CA ARG A 477 50.41 32.48 -7.45
C ARG A 477 50.86 32.15 -8.86
N ILE A 478 51.09 33.20 -9.66
CA ILE A 478 51.60 33.12 -11.02
C ILE A 478 52.92 33.88 -11.04
N GLY A 479 54.03 33.21 -11.30
CA GLY A 479 55.35 33.82 -11.30
C GLY A 479 56.48 32.86 -10.97
N GLY A 480 57.69 33.40 -10.85
CA GLY A 480 58.88 32.65 -10.49
C GLY A 480 60.14 33.52 -10.52
N HIS A 481 61.23 32.97 -11.03
CA HIS A 481 62.56 33.61 -10.98
C HIS A 481 63.26 33.56 -12.34
N GLY A 482 63.82 34.70 -12.75
CA GLY A 482 64.50 34.83 -14.03
C GLY A 482 63.51 34.73 -15.20
N SER A 483 63.52 33.59 -15.90
CA SER A 483 62.63 33.35 -17.04
C SER A 483 61.65 32.20 -16.80
N THR A 484 61.56 31.70 -15.56
CA THR A 484 60.66 30.60 -15.21
C THR A 484 59.40 31.16 -14.57
N THR A 485 58.25 30.85 -15.16
CA THR A 485 56.93 31.14 -14.57
C THR A 485 56.31 29.81 -14.16
N GLY A 486 56.00 29.66 -12.89
CA GLY A 486 55.17 28.58 -12.36
C GLY A 486 53.79 29.11 -11.99
N VAL A 487 52.79 28.24 -12.03
CA VAL A 487 51.44 28.56 -11.55
C VAL A 487 51.06 27.56 -10.48
N VAL A 488 50.63 28.06 -9.32
CA VAL A 488 50.24 27.25 -8.18
C VAL A 488 48.92 27.77 -7.63
N ALA A 489 48.00 26.86 -7.39
CA ALA A 489 46.81 27.07 -6.59
C ALA A 489 46.97 26.32 -5.26
N MET A 490 46.52 26.91 -4.17
CA MET A 490 46.58 26.31 -2.85
C MET A 490 45.35 26.69 -2.03
N VAL A 491 44.98 25.84 -1.08
CA VAL A 491 43.84 26.04 -0.19
C VAL A 491 44.07 25.37 1.15
N ALA A 492 43.63 26.02 2.22
CA ALA A 492 43.60 25.47 3.58
C ALA A 492 42.41 26.04 4.35
N PRO A 493 41.97 25.42 5.46
CA PRO A 493 41.00 26.02 6.36
C PRO A 493 41.46 27.43 6.78
N THR A 494 40.55 28.41 6.84
CA THR A 494 40.91 29.81 7.18
C THR A 494 41.60 29.92 8.55
N SER A 495 41.31 28.99 9.46
CA SER A 495 41.99 28.87 10.75
C SER A 495 43.51 28.67 10.63
N HIS A 496 43.99 28.03 9.56
CA HIS A 496 45.41 27.84 9.26
C HIS A 496 46.14 29.18 9.17
N PHE A 497 45.66 30.08 8.30
CA PHE A 497 46.30 31.37 8.06
C PHE A 497 46.09 32.35 9.23
N SER A 498 44.94 32.28 9.90
CA SER A 498 44.71 33.10 11.10
C SER A 498 45.65 32.77 12.27
N GLY A 499 46.22 31.56 12.28
CA GLY A 499 47.22 31.11 13.25
C GLY A 499 48.66 31.54 12.93
N GLN A 500 48.92 32.07 11.73
CA GLN A 500 50.25 32.46 11.29
C GLN A 500 50.64 33.87 11.80
N ASP A 501 51.93 34.09 12.01
CA ASP A 501 52.45 35.43 12.30
C ASP A 501 52.60 36.25 11.00
N LEU A 502 51.54 36.99 10.68
CA LEU A 502 51.47 37.85 9.50
C LEU A 502 52.03 39.27 9.73
N SER A 503 52.63 39.55 10.90
CA SER A 503 53.08 40.91 11.25
C SER A 503 54.13 41.49 10.30
N LYS A 504 54.92 40.63 9.66
CA LYS A 504 55.92 41.00 8.65
C LYS A 504 55.33 41.37 7.29
N PHE A 505 54.06 41.05 7.09
CA PHE A 505 53.33 41.16 5.84
C PHE A 505 52.12 42.10 5.97
N ASP A 506 52.11 42.95 7.01
CA ASP A 506 51.00 43.89 7.28
C ASP A 506 49.63 43.20 7.42
N GLY A 507 49.63 41.94 7.88
CA GLY A 507 48.42 41.12 7.96
C GLY A 507 47.99 40.49 6.63
N SER A 508 48.74 40.67 5.54
CA SER A 508 48.41 40.12 4.22
C SER A 508 48.76 38.63 4.10
N VAL A 509 47.73 37.81 3.92
CA VAL A 509 47.88 36.37 3.60
C VAL A 509 48.53 36.19 2.23
N CYS A 510 48.20 37.05 1.26
CA CYS A 510 48.77 37.04 -0.09
C CYS A 510 50.30 37.15 -0.06
N GLU A 511 50.80 38.17 0.66
CA GLU A 511 52.23 38.45 0.74
C GLU A 511 52.96 37.33 1.50
N PHE A 512 52.38 36.82 2.60
CA PHE A 512 52.92 35.70 3.35
C PHE A 512 53.03 34.44 2.50
N ALA A 513 51.93 34.02 1.84
CA ALA A 513 51.89 32.79 1.07
C ALA A 513 52.85 32.86 -0.14
N ALA A 514 52.88 34.00 -0.85
CA ALA A 514 53.85 34.21 -1.92
C ALA A 514 55.30 34.18 -1.42
N TYR A 515 55.56 34.76 -0.25
CA TYR A 515 56.89 34.74 0.34
C TYR A 515 57.35 33.33 0.73
N VAL A 516 56.48 32.59 1.43
CA VAL A 516 56.81 31.23 1.88
C VAL A 516 57.05 30.32 0.68
N ASP A 517 56.18 30.41 -0.33
CA ASP A 517 56.26 29.61 -1.54
C ASP A 517 57.55 29.84 -2.34
N LEU A 518 57.94 31.10 -2.54
CA LEU A 518 59.06 31.45 -3.42
C LEU A 518 60.42 31.46 -2.71
N PHE A 519 60.47 31.81 -1.42
CA PHE A 519 61.73 32.08 -0.71
C PHE A 519 62.06 31.08 0.38
N THR A 520 61.08 30.30 0.85
CA THR A 520 61.31 29.26 1.86
C THR A 520 61.09 27.85 1.34
N GLY A 521 60.56 27.75 0.11
CA GLY A 521 60.32 26.53 -0.65
C GLY A 521 61.56 25.85 -1.21
#